data_AF-A0A8J7TMZ3-F1
#
_entry.id   AF-A0A8J7TMZ3-F1
#
_cell.length_a   1.000
_cell.length_b   1.000
_cell.length_c   1.000
_cell.angle_alpha   90.00
_cell.angle_beta   90.00
_cell.angle_gamma   90.00
#
_symmetry.space_group_name_H-M   'P 1'
#
loop_
_entity.id
_entity.type
_entity.pdbx_description
1 polymer ?
#
loop_
_entity_poly.entity_id
_entity_poly.type
_entity_poly.pdbx_seq_one_letter_code
_entity_poly.pdbx_strand_id
1 'polypeptide(L)'
;MTAAGATIYATTTAALANAYSAAKEQFDKADYKGAAATLRAAMYKGAENNAPSWLLLARSYAKLGETGACRQTVAIISKYFPGSKEAKEAETLAGSFAQTGAGTGTGTGAATASQTSPVSVSNSGGQSAKQTAALEDRITTIAPRFGHAPVDRRTTAIVRDVVKKLPTNIYKILDRGGAQIFVTPNLIDKFPDAVQAKHPTLGHYLSEEFGRTYGKDIYISERVSSDPGATDLQAPLHEETIRATAYTQLSHALDCCLEMLSKDPQYLKLYRQDVADCENSGSDDLKLYLSKDENGAKETFSGLVAGMMGANTHITRLLESNFPRAKAWIKARIELLSK
;
A
#
# COMPACT_ATOMS: atom_id res chain seq x y z
N MET A 1 35.63 -1.87 43.69
CA MET A 1 34.85 -0.74 43.14
C MET A 1 35.50 -0.33 41.83
N THR A 2 34.94 -0.76 40.71
CA THR A 2 35.34 -0.32 39.36
C THR A 2 34.10 -0.33 38.47
N ALA A 3 33.92 0.77 37.75
CA ALA A 3 32.77 1.09 36.93
C ALA A 3 32.73 0.25 35.63
N ALA A 4 31.57 -0.36 35.35
CA ALA A 4 31.29 -1.04 34.07
C ALA A 4 29.80 -0.85 33.68
N GLY A 5 29.27 0.36 33.84
CA GLY A 5 27.83 0.64 33.70
C GLY A 5 27.41 1.54 32.54
N ALA A 6 28.29 1.95 31.63
CA ALA A 6 28.00 3.05 30.70
C ALA A 6 28.09 2.75 29.19
N THR A 7 28.33 1.51 28.75
CA THR A 7 28.65 1.25 27.33
C THR A 7 27.56 0.52 26.52
N ILE A 8 26.42 0.13 27.12
CA ILE A 8 25.40 -0.67 26.40
C ILE A 8 24.18 0.17 25.94
N TYR A 9 24.00 1.39 26.44
CA TYR A 9 22.90 2.28 26.03
C TYR A 9 23.25 3.26 24.90
N ALA A 10 24.53 3.35 24.49
CA ALA A 10 24.98 4.29 23.46
C ALA A 10 25.04 3.69 22.04
N THR A 11 24.92 2.37 21.91
CA THR A 11 25.10 1.66 20.62
C THR A 11 23.80 1.42 19.84
N THR A 12 22.64 1.50 20.48
CA THR A 12 21.34 1.40 19.79
C THR A 12 20.87 2.72 19.18
N THR A 13 21.32 3.88 19.67
CA THR A 13 20.97 5.20 19.11
C THR A 13 21.77 5.55 17.86
N ALA A 14 23.03 5.12 17.74
CA ALA A 14 23.89 5.44 16.59
C ALA A 14 23.54 4.66 15.30
N ALA A 15 23.06 3.41 15.43
CA ALA A 15 22.64 2.60 14.27
C ALA A 15 21.24 3.00 13.74
N LEU A 16 20.41 3.60 14.60
CA LEU A 16 19.04 4.01 14.26
C LEU A 16 18.96 5.44 13.69
N ALA A 17 19.95 6.30 13.97
CA ALA A 17 20.07 7.66 13.42
C ALA A 17 20.55 7.71 11.95
N ASN A 18 20.68 6.57 11.29
CA ASN A 18 21.32 6.46 9.96
C ASN A 18 20.36 5.99 8.85
N ALA A 19 19.07 5.79 9.16
CA ALA A 19 18.11 5.38 8.13
C ALA A 19 17.69 6.54 7.23
N TYR A 20 17.55 7.76 7.78
CA TYR A 20 17.37 8.95 6.95
C TYR A 20 18.55 9.20 6.02
N SER A 21 19.79 9.09 6.51
CA SER A 21 21.00 9.31 5.71
C SER A 21 21.14 8.26 4.60
N ALA A 22 20.92 6.98 4.92
CA ALA A 22 20.95 5.89 3.93
C ALA A 22 19.86 6.07 2.87
N ALA A 23 18.64 6.40 3.28
CA ALA A 23 17.55 6.69 2.35
C ALA A 23 17.83 7.92 1.50
N LYS A 24 18.48 8.94 2.06
CA LYS A 24 18.89 10.13 1.34
C LYS A 24 19.97 9.79 0.29
N GLU A 25 20.95 8.96 0.64
CA GLU A 25 21.97 8.51 -0.31
C GLU A 25 21.34 7.70 -1.47
N GLN A 26 20.40 6.80 -1.16
CA GLN A 26 19.62 6.07 -2.17
C GLN A 26 18.83 7.03 -3.06
N PHE A 27 18.15 8.02 -2.46
CA PHE A 27 17.39 9.03 -3.18
C PHE A 27 18.28 9.87 -4.11
N ASP A 28 19.44 10.31 -3.62
CA ASP A 28 20.41 11.11 -4.38
C ASP A 28 21.00 10.30 -5.56
N LYS A 29 21.10 8.96 -5.43
CA LYS A 29 21.45 8.03 -6.51
C LYS A 29 20.28 7.64 -7.43
N ALA A 30 19.12 8.29 -7.28
CA ALA A 30 17.87 7.98 -7.98
C ALA A 30 17.30 6.56 -7.71
N ASP A 31 17.76 5.87 -6.66
CA ASP A 31 17.12 4.66 -6.14
C ASP A 31 15.95 5.05 -5.22
N TYR A 32 14.91 5.63 -5.83
CA TYR A 32 13.73 6.10 -5.10
C TYR A 32 12.94 4.96 -4.45
N LYS A 33 12.96 3.77 -5.07
CA LYS A 33 12.30 2.57 -4.53
C LYS A 33 13.02 2.06 -3.29
N GLY A 34 14.35 1.99 -3.32
CA GLY A 34 15.19 1.66 -2.17
C GLY A 34 15.02 2.66 -1.03
N ALA A 35 15.09 3.96 -1.34
CA ALA A 35 14.88 5.04 -0.36
C ALA A 35 13.52 4.92 0.36
N ALA A 36 12.43 4.71 -0.40
CA ALA A 36 11.10 4.53 0.16
C ALA A 36 11.00 3.26 1.02
N ALA A 37 11.68 2.16 0.66
CA ALA A 37 11.70 0.93 1.45
C ALA A 37 12.46 1.11 2.77
N THR A 38 13.62 1.76 2.74
CA THR A 38 14.45 2.06 3.92
C THR A 38 13.71 2.93 4.92
N LEU A 39 13.08 4.02 4.45
CA LEU A 39 12.30 4.93 5.32
C LEU A 39 11.09 4.23 5.93
N ARG A 40 10.32 3.47 5.13
CA ARG A 40 9.20 2.69 5.65
C ARG A 40 9.64 1.78 6.80
N ALA A 41 10.69 1.00 6.57
CA ALA A 41 11.20 0.07 7.59
C ALA A 41 11.62 0.80 8.88
N ALA A 42 12.26 1.97 8.78
CA ALA A 42 12.67 2.75 9.94
C ALA A 42 11.51 3.44 10.67
N MET A 43 10.52 3.96 9.92
CA MET A 43 9.30 4.55 10.48
C MET A 43 8.47 3.52 11.24
N TYR A 44 8.36 2.29 10.74
CA TYR A 44 7.63 1.22 11.43
C TYR A 44 8.23 0.88 12.78
N LYS A 45 9.56 0.95 12.92
CA LYS A 45 10.26 0.73 14.20
C LYS A 45 10.13 1.91 15.18
N GLY A 46 9.44 2.99 14.80
CA GLY A 46 9.40 4.24 15.56
C GLY A 46 10.74 5.00 15.58
N ALA A 47 11.76 4.52 14.86
CA ALA A 47 13.10 5.08 14.87
C ALA A 47 13.23 6.36 14.03
N GLU A 48 12.43 6.49 12.97
CA GLU A 48 12.46 7.62 12.03
C GLU A 48 11.06 8.20 11.80
N ASN A 49 10.30 8.36 12.89
CA ASN A 49 8.98 9.00 12.84
C ASN A 49 9.10 10.52 13.06
N ASN A 50 9.77 11.20 12.12
CA ASN A 50 9.98 12.65 12.15
C ASN A 50 9.65 13.29 10.80
N ALA A 51 9.40 14.60 10.80
CA ALA A 51 8.94 15.33 9.62
C ALA A 51 9.90 15.22 8.40
N PRO A 52 11.25 15.32 8.57
CA PRO A 52 12.18 15.13 7.45
C PRO A 52 12.08 13.76 6.78
N SER A 53 12.00 12.68 7.56
CA SER A 53 11.87 11.32 7.06
C SER A 53 10.56 11.14 6.28
N TRP A 54 9.43 11.67 6.79
CA TRP A 54 8.15 11.65 6.07
C TRP A 54 8.17 12.45 4.77
N LEU A 55 8.84 13.60 4.76
CA LEU A 55 8.99 14.40 3.54
C LEU A 55 9.85 13.70 2.48
N LEU A 56 10.96 13.07 2.89
CA LEU A 56 11.81 12.32 1.96
C LEU A 56 11.08 11.10 1.38
N LEU A 57 10.24 10.45 2.19
CA LEU A 57 9.36 9.37 1.72
C LEU A 57 8.35 9.90 0.69
N ALA A 58 7.72 11.04 0.96
CA ALA A 58 6.77 11.67 0.02
C ALA A 58 7.45 12.05 -1.31
N ARG A 59 8.67 12.61 -1.24
CA ARG A 59 9.50 12.91 -2.43
C ARG A 59 9.85 11.64 -3.20
N SER A 60 10.16 10.55 -2.51
CA SER A 60 10.47 9.27 -3.15
C SER A 60 9.27 8.75 -3.94
N TYR A 61 8.08 8.75 -3.34
CA TYR A 61 6.84 8.39 -4.04
C TYR A 61 6.51 9.33 -5.20
N ALA A 62 6.72 10.64 -5.02
CA ALA A 62 6.55 11.62 -6.09
C ALA A 62 7.45 11.31 -7.31
N LYS A 63 8.72 10.96 -7.08
CA LYS A 63 9.67 10.60 -8.14
C LYS A 63 9.36 9.25 -8.81
N LEU A 64 8.71 8.34 -8.09
CA LEU A 64 8.21 7.07 -8.63
C LEU A 64 6.88 7.23 -9.39
N GLY A 65 6.26 8.42 -9.40
CA GLY A 65 4.92 8.63 -9.95
C GLY A 65 3.81 7.98 -9.12
N GLU A 66 4.09 7.62 -7.86
CA GLU A 66 3.13 7.00 -6.95
C GLU A 66 2.31 8.09 -6.22
N THR A 67 1.48 8.81 -6.97
CA THR A 67 0.70 9.97 -6.51
C THR A 67 -0.20 9.66 -5.30
N GLY A 68 -0.80 8.47 -5.24
CA GLY A 68 -1.62 8.01 -4.12
C GLY A 68 -0.80 7.83 -2.83
N ALA A 69 0.31 7.09 -2.92
CA ALA A 69 1.22 6.89 -1.79
C ALA A 69 1.87 8.21 -1.33
N CYS A 70 2.22 9.10 -2.28
CA CYS A 70 2.67 10.45 -1.99
C CYS A 70 1.61 11.22 -1.19
N ARG A 71 0.36 11.29 -1.65
CA ARG A 71 -0.74 11.97 -0.94
C ARG A 71 -1.00 11.39 0.45
N GLN A 72 -0.95 10.07 0.61
CA GLN A 72 -1.09 9.45 1.93
C GLN A 72 0.04 9.90 2.86
N THR A 73 1.27 9.91 2.38
CA THR A 73 2.45 10.33 3.13
C THR A 73 2.36 11.82 3.51
N VAL A 74 1.87 12.66 2.59
CA VAL A 74 1.60 14.09 2.82
C VAL A 74 0.52 14.29 3.89
N ALA A 75 -0.58 13.54 3.83
CA ALA A 75 -1.63 13.62 4.85
C ALA A 75 -1.12 13.22 6.25
N ILE A 76 -0.25 12.20 6.33
CA ILE A 76 0.38 11.79 7.59
C ILE A 76 1.26 12.91 8.14
N ILE A 77 2.16 13.49 7.34
CA ILE A 77 3.04 14.57 7.83
C ILE A 77 2.25 15.81 8.24
N SER A 78 1.22 16.22 7.51
CA SER A 78 0.36 17.34 7.88
C SER A 78 -0.42 17.09 9.17
N LYS A 79 -0.87 15.84 9.41
CA LYS A 79 -1.61 15.46 10.62
C LYS A 79 -0.73 15.41 11.87
N TYR A 80 0.44 14.78 11.77
CA TYR A 80 1.29 14.49 12.94
C TYR A 80 2.41 15.50 13.17
N PHE A 81 2.77 16.31 12.18
CA PHE A 81 3.77 17.39 12.28
C PHE A 81 3.20 18.74 11.78
N PRO A 82 2.04 19.18 12.29
CA PRO A 82 1.36 20.37 11.79
C PRO A 82 2.24 21.61 11.96
N GLY A 83 2.27 22.46 10.93
CA GLY A 83 3.01 23.73 10.94
C GLY A 83 4.53 23.62 10.72
N SER A 84 5.08 22.40 10.64
CA SER A 84 6.49 22.18 10.29
C SER A 84 6.80 22.68 8.87
N LYS A 85 8.08 23.02 8.62
CA LYS A 85 8.55 23.38 7.27
C LYS A 85 8.32 22.22 6.30
N GLU A 86 8.57 21.01 6.78
CA GLU A 86 8.45 19.79 6.00
C GLU A 86 7.01 19.47 5.62
N ALA A 87 6.03 19.69 6.51
CA ALA A 87 4.61 19.55 6.17
C ALA A 87 4.20 20.52 5.06
N LYS A 88 4.64 21.79 5.12
CA LYS A 88 4.37 22.79 4.07
C LYS A 88 5.02 22.42 2.73
N GLU A 89 6.25 21.88 2.76
CA GLU A 89 6.93 21.37 1.56
C GLU A 89 6.24 20.11 1.00
N ALA A 90 5.70 19.26 1.86
CA ALA A 90 4.95 18.08 1.46
C ALA A 90 3.61 18.44 0.79
N GLU A 91 2.93 19.47 1.29
CA GLU A 91 1.68 19.99 0.72
C GLU A 91 1.89 20.55 -0.69
N THR A 92 3.02 21.22 -0.94
CA THR A 92 3.38 21.70 -2.30
C THR A 92 3.66 20.55 -3.26
N LEU A 93 4.25 19.44 -2.79
CA LEU A 93 4.42 18.22 -3.59
C LEU A 93 3.06 17.64 -4.01
N ALA A 94 2.10 17.51 -3.08
CA ALA A 94 0.76 17.03 -3.41
C ALA A 94 0.01 17.97 -4.40
N GLY A 95 0.15 19.29 -4.23
CA GLY A 95 -0.47 20.29 -5.10
C GLY A 95 0.03 20.24 -6.55
N SER A 96 1.29 19.86 -6.77
CA SER A 96 1.85 19.70 -8.13
C SER A 96 1.19 18.57 -8.93
N PHE A 97 0.62 17.55 -8.26
CA PHE A 97 -0.14 16.48 -8.89
C PHE A 97 -1.61 16.83 -9.11
N ALA A 98 -2.16 17.80 -8.37
CA ALA A 98 -3.53 18.27 -8.56
C ALA A 98 -3.66 19.11 -9.85
N GLN A 99 -2.60 19.82 -10.27
CA GLN A 99 -2.61 20.62 -11.50
C GLN A 99 -2.55 19.79 -12.79
N THR A 100 -2.09 18.53 -12.74
CA THR A 100 -2.11 17.64 -13.91
C THR A 100 -3.47 17.00 -14.18
N GLY A 101 -4.45 17.16 -13.27
CA GLY A 101 -5.81 16.62 -13.43
C GLY A 101 -6.87 17.63 -13.90
N ALA A 102 -6.52 18.92 -14.01
CA ALA A 102 -7.44 20.00 -14.37
C ALA A 102 -6.91 20.78 -15.58
N GLY A 103 -7.05 20.20 -16.78
CA GLY A 103 -6.65 20.81 -18.04
C GLY A 103 -7.71 20.61 -19.12
N THR A 104 -8.86 21.27 -18.99
CA THR A 104 -9.67 21.66 -20.15
C THR A 104 -8.88 22.68 -20.97
N GLY A 105 -8.51 22.32 -22.20
CA GLY A 105 -7.74 23.19 -23.09
C GLY A 105 -7.96 22.84 -24.55
N THR A 106 -9.08 23.29 -25.09
CA THR A 106 -9.29 23.57 -26.52
C THR A 106 -8.15 24.44 -27.07
N GLY A 107 -7.50 23.98 -28.13
CA GLY A 107 -6.44 24.71 -28.83
C GLY A 107 -6.33 24.23 -30.28
N THR A 108 -7.12 24.88 -31.13
CA THR A 108 -7.18 24.81 -32.59
C THR A 108 -5.83 25.13 -33.24
N GLY A 109 -5.44 24.36 -34.27
CA GLY A 109 -4.28 24.63 -35.12
C GLY A 109 -4.33 23.81 -36.40
N ALA A 110 -4.33 24.49 -37.55
CA ALA A 110 -4.90 24.04 -38.81
C ALA A 110 -4.10 23.00 -39.62
N ALA A 111 -4.85 22.39 -40.53
CA ALA A 111 -4.53 21.44 -41.59
C ALA A 111 -3.27 21.72 -42.43
N THR A 112 -2.65 20.63 -42.89
CA THR A 112 -2.33 20.49 -44.33
C THR A 112 -2.38 19.01 -44.71
N ALA A 113 -3.20 18.72 -45.72
CA ALA A 113 -3.37 17.38 -46.27
C ALA A 113 -2.25 17.07 -47.28
N SER A 114 -1.79 15.82 -47.30
CA SER A 114 -1.47 15.12 -48.55
C SER A 114 -1.47 13.60 -48.30
N GLN A 115 -2.33 12.93 -49.06
CA GLN A 115 -2.44 11.49 -49.18
C GLN A 115 -1.20 10.92 -49.89
N THR A 116 -0.70 9.77 -49.42
CA THR A 116 -0.44 8.55 -50.21
C THR A 116 0.07 7.44 -49.28
N SER A 117 -0.63 6.31 -49.27
CA SER A 117 -0.17 5.01 -48.76
C SER A 117 0.34 4.17 -49.95
N PRO A 118 0.88 2.95 -49.77
CA PRO A 118 1.78 2.45 -48.72
C PRO A 118 2.98 1.68 -49.34
N VAL A 119 4.17 1.66 -48.70
CA VAL A 119 5.10 0.52 -48.85
C VAL A 119 5.87 0.31 -47.56
N SER A 120 5.73 -0.89 -46.99
CA SER A 120 6.46 -1.40 -45.83
C SER A 120 7.96 -1.50 -46.11
N VAL A 121 8.80 -0.89 -45.27
CA VAL A 121 10.11 -1.45 -44.92
C VAL A 121 10.46 -1.05 -43.49
N SER A 122 10.76 -2.07 -42.70
CA SER A 122 11.21 -2.06 -41.33
C SER A 122 12.31 -1.03 -41.07
N ASN A 123 12.16 -0.23 -40.01
CA ASN A 123 13.33 0.17 -39.24
C ASN A 123 12.98 0.40 -37.76
N SER A 124 13.68 -0.39 -36.96
CA SER A 124 13.69 -0.46 -35.51
C SER A 124 14.06 0.90 -34.92
N GLY A 125 13.14 1.52 -34.20
CA GLY A 125 13.35 2.85 -33.63
C GLY A 125 12.16 3.35 -32.84
N GLY A 126 11.64 2.50 -31.94
CA GLY A 126 10.60 2.89 -31.00
C GLY A 126 11.09 2.61 -29.59
N GLN A 127 11.28 3.66 -28.81
CA GLN A 127 11.50 3.57 -27.37
C GLN A 127 10.38 2.71 -26.76
N SER A 128 10.70 1.46 -26.46
CA SER A 128 9.82 0.56 -25.74
C SER A 128 9.61 1.16 -24.36
N ALA A 129 8.40 1.65 -24.10
CA ALA A 129 7.89 1.68 -22.74
C ALA A 129 8.10 0.25 -22.20
N LYS A 130 9.02 0.08 -21.24
CA LYS A 130 9.29 -1.20 -20.58
C LYS A 130 7.94 -1.82 -20.24
N GLN A 131 7.54 -2.84 -21.00
CA GLN A 131 6.28 -3.53 -20.78
C GLN A 131 6.44 -4.20 -19.42
N THR A 132 5.82 -3.62 -18.39
CA THR A 132 5.81 -4.21 -17.06
C THR A 132 5.14 -5.57 -17.18
N ALA A 133 5.75 -6.60 -16.59
CA ALA A 133 5.18 -7.94 -16.60
C ALA A 133 3.73 -7.92 -16.07
N ALA A 134 2.88 -8.82 -16.57
CA ALA A 134 1.49 -8.91 -16.13
C ALA A 134 1.40 -9.10 -14.61
N LEU A 135 0.31 -8.69 -13.98
CA LEU A 135 0.15 -8.78 -12.52
C LEU A 135 0.38 -10.20 -11.98
N GLU A 136 -0.04 -11.21 -12.75
CA GLU A 136 0.18 -12.63 -12.38
C GLU A 136 1.65 -13.06 -12.36
N ASP A 137 2.50 -12.36 -13.12
CA ASP A 137 3.95 -12.57 -13.17
C ASP A 137 4.69 -11.72 -12.13
N ARG A 138 4.01 -10.75 -11.49
CA ARG A 138 4.56 -9.88 -10.44
C ARG A 138 4.40 -10.44 -9.03
N ILE A 139 4.44 -11.76 -8.91
CA ILE A 139 4.42 -12.48 -7.64
C ILE A 139 5.84 -12.96 -7.32
N THR A 140 6.45 -12.37 -6.30
CA THR A 140 7.82 -12.69 -5.86
C THR A 140 7.79 -13.37 -4.48
N THR A 141 8.51 -14.48 -4.33
CA THR A 141 8.71 -15.11 -3.02
C THR A 141 9.92 -14.48 -2.33
N ILE A 142 9.75 -14.06 -1.08
CA ILE A 142 10.82 -13.55 -0.23
C ILE A 142 11.57 -14.73 0.39
N ALA A 143 12.90 -14.66 0.38
CA ALA A 143 13.76 -15.68 0.98
C ALA A 143 13.61 -15.69 2.51
N PRO A 144 13.63 -16.88 3.15
CA PRO A 144 13.52 -16.97 4.60
C PRO A 144 14.75 -16.38 5.30
N ARG A 145 14.53 -15.91 6.52
CA ARG A 145 15.54 -15.46 7.50
C ARG A 145 15.31 -16.20 8.82
N PHE A 146 16.16 -15.95 9.81
CA PHE A 146 16.01 -16.48 11.18
C PHE A 146 15.89 -18.02 11.28
N GLY A 147 16.37 -18.75 10.26
CA GLY A 147 16.23 -20.21 10.19
C GLY A 147 14.84 -20.69 9.78
N HIS A 148 13.95 -19.81 9.32
CA HIS A 148 12.61 -20.18 8.88
C HIS A 148 12.63 -21.11 7.66
N ALA A 149 11.57 -21.91 7.54
CA ALA A 149 11.31 -22.65 6.33
C ALA A 149 11.01 -21.68 5.16
N PRO A 150 11.43 -22.00 3.93
CA PRO A 150 10.96 -21.31 2.73
C PRO A 150 9.44 -21.36 2.62
N VAL A 151 8.86 -20.39 1.92
CA VAL A 151 7.43 -20.40 1.58
C VAL A 151 7.07 -21.67 0.82
N ASP A 152 5.98 -22.32 1.21
CA ASP A 152 5.42 -23.47 0.51
C ASP A 152 4.90 -23.04 -0.88
N ARG A 153 5.16 -23.87 -1.88
CA ARG A 153 4.61 -23.70 -3.24
C ARG A 153 3.08 -23.59 -3.21
N ARG A 154 2.41 -24.23 -2.25
CA ARG A 154 0.97 -24.12 -2.03
C ARG A 154 0.53 -22.67 -1.82
N THR A 155 1.21 -21.91 -0.96
CA THR A 155 0.81 -20.52 -0.66
C THR A 155 0.97 -19.63 -1.86
N THR A 156 2.08 -19.75 -2.60
CA THR A 156 2.26 -19.03 -3.87
C THR A 156 1.19 -19.41 -4.90
N ALA A 157 0.79 -20.69 -4.96
CA ALA A 157 -0.28 -21.14 -5.86
C ALA A 157 -1.65 -20.55 -5.48
N ILE A 158 -1.98 -20.48 -4.19
CA ILE A 158 -3.21 -19.86 -3.68
C ILE A 158 -3.25 -18.38 -4.06
N VAL A 159 -2.16 -17.64 -3.80
CA VAL A 159 -2.08 -16.20 -4.13
C VAL A 159 -2.21 -15.99 -5.64
N ARG A 160 -1.58 -16.84 -6.46
CA ARG A 160 -1.73 -16.79 -7.92
C ARG A 160 -3.16 -17.09 -8.37
N ASP A 161 -3.82 -18.07 -7.77
CA ASP A 161 -5.22 -18.40 -8.05
C ASP A 161 -6.16 -17.24 -7.71
N VAL A 162 -5.91 -16.54 -6.59
CA VAL A 162 -6.63 -15.30 -6.24
C VAL A 162 -6.47 -14.25 -7.34
N VAL A 163 -5.23 -13.97 -7.77
CA VAL A 163 -4.96 -12.96 -8.83
C VAL A 163 -5.67 -13.33 -10.14
N LYS A 164 -5.64 -14.60 -10.54
CA LYS A 164 -6.29 -15.09 -11.76
C LYS A 164 -7.81 -14.98 -11.74
N LYS A 165 -8.42 -15.04 -10.56
CA LYS A 165 -9.87 -14.97 -10.37
C LYS A 165 -10.40 -13.56 -10.10
N LEU A 166 -9.52 -12.55 -10.07
CA LEU A 166 -9.95 -11.17 -9.87
C LEU A 166 -10.94 -10.74 -10.98
N PRO A 167 -11.97 -9.95 -10.64
CA PRO A 167 -12.80 -9.29 -11.63
C PRO A 167 -11.94 -8.49 -12.62
N THR A 168 -12.24 -8.59 -13.92
CA THR A 168 -11.41 -8.04 -15.00
C THR A 168 -11.12 -6.54 -14.84
N ASN A 169 -12.10 -5.77 -14.37
CA ASN A 169 -11.96 -4.35 -14.11
C ASN A 169 -10.92 -4.06 -13.01
N ILE A 170 -10.98 -4.81 -11.91
CA ILE A 170 -10.04 -4.71 -10.78
C ILE A 170 -8.64 -5.16 -11.20
N TYR A 171 -8.53 -6.28 -11.91
CA TYR A 171 -7.25 -6.77 -12.42
C TYR A 171 -6.54 -5.70 -13.27
N LYS A 172 -7.25 -5.11 -14.25
CA LYS A 172 -6.69 -4.07 -15.12
C LYS A 172 -6.16 -2.86 -14.35
N ILE A 173 -6.86 -2.42 -13.30
CA ILE A 173 -6.44 -1.27 -12.50
C ILE A 173 -5.16 -1.60 -11.71
N LEU A 174 -5.11 -2.76 -11.05
CA LEU A 174 -3.92 -3.19 -10.32
C LEU A 174 -2.73 -3.42 -11.26
N ASP A 175 -3.01 -4.00 -12.43
CA ASP A 175 -2.03 -4.28 -13.46
C ASP A 175 -1.39 -2.98 -13.98
N ARG A 176 -2.21 -2.07 -14.54
CA ARG A 176 -1.80 -0.73 -14.99
C ARG A 176 -1.18 0.10 -13.86
N GLY A 177 -1.67 -0.09 -12.64
CA GLY A 177 -1.20 0.61 -11.45
C GLY A 177 0.23 0.25 -11.07
N GLY A 178 0.77 -0.88 -11.53
CA GLY A 178 2.12 -1.31 -11.16
C GLY A 178 2.18 -2.08 -9.83
N ALA A 179 1.06 -2.64 -9.35
CA ALA A 179 1.03 -3.41 -8.11
C ALA A 179 2.02 -4.60 -8.14
N GLN A 180 2.63 -4.89 -7.00
CA GLN A 180 3.58 -6.00 -6.83
C GLN A 180 3.17 -6.83 -5.63
N ILE A 181 3.28 -8.15 -5.75
CA ILE A 181 2.87 -9.09 -4.72
C ILE A 181 4.09 -9.85 -4.23
N PHE A 182 4.29 -9.83 -2.93
CA PHE A 182 5.38 -10.50 -2.23
C PHE A 182 4.80 -11.54 -1.29
N VAL A 183 5.17 -12.80 -1.48
CA VAL A 183 4.82 -13.89 -0.57
C VAL A 183 6.02 -14.18 0.31
N THR A 184 5.86 -14.16 1.63
CA THR A 184 6.96 -14.23 2.59
C THR A 184 6.67 -15.25 3.67
N PRO A 185 7.67 -15.93 4.29
CA PRO A 185 7.39 -16.80 5.44
C PRO A 185 6.67 -16.01 6.53
N ASN A 186 7.20 -14.84 6.88
CA ASN A 186 6.57 -13.82 7.70
C ASN A 186 7.03 -12.41 7.25
N LEU A 187 6.35 -11.35 7.67
CA LEU A 187 6.78 -9.97 7.37
C LEU A 187 8.19 -9.65 7.87
N ILE A 188 8.63 -10.24 8.99
CA ILE A 188 9.98 -10.02 9.51
C ILE A 188 11.07 -10.61 8.60
N ASP A 189 10.79 -11.59 7.75
CA ASP A 189 11.77 -12.06 6.76
C ASP A 189 12.08 -10.97 5.72
N LYS A 190 11.08 -10.15 5.40
CA LYS A 190 11.26 -8.98 4.55
C LYS A 190 11.84 -7.80 5.32
N PHE A 191 11.40 -7.58 6.55
CA PHE A 191 11.76 -6.45 7.41
C PHE A 191 12.41 -6.97 8.71
N PRO A 192 13.61 -7.57 8.65
CA PRO A 192 14.25 -8.28 9.76
C PRO A 192 14.53 -7.40 10.97
N ASP A 193 14.85 -6.14 10.70
CA ASP A 193 15.15 -5.20 11.77
C ASP A 193 13.86 -4.69 12.47
N ALA A 194 12.68 -5.03 11.95
CA ALA A 194 11.37 -4.58 12.47
C ALA A 194 10.69 -5.65 13.33
N VAL A 195 11.41 -6.69 13.76
CA VAL A 195 10.88 -7.75 14.64
C VAL A 195 10.24 -7.18 15.91
N GLN A 196 10.88 -6.19 16.53
CA GLN A 196 10.39 -5.55 17.75
C GLN A 196 9.46 -4.34 17.48
N ALA A 197 9.15 -4.06 16.22
CA ALA A 197 8.27 -2.97 15.84
C ALA A 197 6.81 -3.35 16.10
N LYS A 198 6.09 -2.46 16.77
CA LYS A 198 4.64 -2.58 16.98
C LYS A 198 3.89 -1.75 15.96
N HIS A 199 2.77 -2.28 15.47
CA HIS A 199 1.82 -1.55 14.67
C HIS A 199 1.33 -0.33 15.48
N PRO A 200 1.43 0.90 14.96
CA PRO A 200 1.16 2.11 15.74
C PRO A 200 -0.29 2.21 16.24
N THR A 201 -1.25 1.68 15.48
CA THR A 201 -2.68 1.67 15.84
C THR A 201 -3.12 0.41 16.59
N LEU A 202 -2.71 -0.78 16.14
CA LEU A 202 -3.19 -2.07 16.67
C LEU A 202 -2.34 -2.60 17.83
N GLY A 203 -1.11 -2.12 17.99
CA GLY A 203 -0.23 -2.50 19.11
C GLY A 203 0.42 -3.87 19.01
N HIS A 204 0.01 -4.73 18.07
CA HIS A 204 0.67 -6.01 17.80
C HIS A 204 2.02 -5.85 17.10
N TYR A 205 2.87 -6.86 17.14
CA TYR A 205 4.13 -6.90 16.42
C TYR A 205 3.92 -7.26 14.94
N LEU A 206 4.84 -6.82 14.10
CA LEU A 206 4.81 -7.13 12.67
C LEU A 206 4.83 -8.66 12.41
N SER A 207 5.43 -9.43 13.32
CA SER A 207 5.50 -10.88 13.25
C SER A 207 4.14 -11.57 13.41
N GLU A 208 3.14 -10.87 13.96
CA GLU A 208 1.79 -11.37 14.19
C GLU A 208 0.85 -11.07 13.00
N GLU A 209 1.28 -10.29 12.02
CA GLU A 209 0.43 -9.85 10.91
C GLU A 209 0.41 -10.87 9.75
N PHE A 210 -0.80 -11.21 9.28
CA PHE A 210 -1.01 -12.11 8.13
C PHE A 210 -0.57 -11.49 6.80
N GLY A 211 -0.54 -10.17 6.70
CA GLY A 211 -0.15 -9.48 5.49
C GLY A 211 -0.28 -7.97 5.64
N ARG A 212 0.33 -7.24 4.72
CA ARG A 212 0.40 -5.78 4.77
C ARG A 212 0.56 -5.16 3.41
N THR A 213 0.02 -3.96 3.23
CA THR A 213 0.16 -3.19 2.00
C THR A 213 0.87 -1.87 2.25
N TYR A 214 1.84 -1.57 1.40
CA TYR A 214 2.56 -0.30 1.39
C TYR A 214 2.48 0.32 0.00
N GLY A 215 1.60 1.30 -0.16
CA GLY A 215 1.28 1.83 -1.49
C GLY A 215 0.72 0.71 -2.35
N LYS A 216 1.46 0.33 -3.39
CA LYS A 216 1.07 -0.73 -4.35
C LYS A 216 1.81 -2.05 -4.13
N ASP A 217 2.71 -2.09 -3.14
CA ASP A 217 3.40 -3.31 -2.72
C ASP A 217 2.54 -4.08 -1.72
N ILE A 218 2.20 -5.32 -2.05
CA ILE A 218 1.37 -6.22 -1.27
C ILE A 218 2.26 -7.31 -0.67
N TYR A 219 2.19 -7.52 0.63
CA TYR A 219 2.91 -8.57 1.34
C TYR A 219 1.92 -9.54 1.97
N ILE A 220 2.10 -10.83 1.70
CA ILE A 220 1.30 -11.91 2.25
C ILE A 220 2.22 -12.86 3.03
N SER A 221 1.97 -13.01 4.32
CA SER A 221 2.70 -13.93 5.19
C SER A 221 2.11 -15.33 5.08
N GLU A 222 2.97 -16.34 4.96
CA GLU A 222 2.56 -17.75 5.07
C GLU A 222 2.33 -18.16 6.53
N ARG A 223 3.05 -17.55 7.48
CA ARG A 223 3.04 -17.87 8.91
C ARG A 223 3.05 -16.60 9.74
N VAL A 224 2.64 -16.73 11.00
CA VAL A 224 2.80 -15.73 12.05
C VAL A 224 3.69 -16.26 13.17
N SER A 225 4.20 -15.38 14.02
CA SER A 225 5.00 -15.79 15.16
C SER A 225 4.20 -16.60 16.17
N SER A 226 4.88 -17.53 16.83
CA SER A 226 4.33 -18.34 17.93
C SER A 226 4.00 -17.50 19.14
N ASP A 227 4.84 -16.50 19.42
CA ASP A 227 4.67 -15.53 20.49
C ASP A 227 4.77 -14.09 19.96
N PRO A 228 4.15 -13.10 20.62
CA PRO A 228 4.24 -11.70 20.22
C PRO A 228 5.69 -11.19 20.18
N GLY A 229 6.14 -10.71 19.01
CA GLY A 229 7.48 -10.16 18.80
C GLY A 229 8.61 -11.20 18.74
N ALA A 230 8.26 -12.49 18.71
CA ALA A 230 9.22 -13.58 18.52
C ALA A 230 9.52 -13.80 17.03
N THR A 231 10.65 -14.45 16.75
CA THR A 231 10.99 -14.90 15.41
C THR A 231 10.45 -16.30 15.13
N ASP A 232 10.29 -17.16 16.14
CA ASP A 232 9.76 -18.51 15.93
C ASP A 232 8.36 -18.46 15.34
N LEU A 233 8.17 -19.17 14.22
CA LEU A 233 6.93 -19.15 13.44
C LEU A 233 6.05 -20.38 13.70
N GLN A 234 4.74 -20.15 13.68
CA GLN A 234 3.73 -21.21 13.74
C GLN A 234 3.68 -22.01 12.41
N ALA A 235 2.78 -23.00 12.36
CA ALA A 235 2.46 -23.69 11.11
C ALA A 235 1.91 -22.70 10.05
N PRO A 236 2.02 -23.04 8.75
CA PRO A 236 1.40 -22.26 7.69
C PRO A 236 -0.08 -21.98 7.95
N LEU A 237 -0.51 -20.76 7.60
CA LEU A 237 -1.90 -20.34 7.68
C LEU A 237 -2.80 -21.24 6.82
N HIS A 238 -4.05 -21.37 7.24
CA HIS A 238 -5.05 -22.07 6.45
C HIS A 238 -5.29 -21.34 5.11
N GLU A 239 -5.65 -22.09 4.07
CA GLU A 239 -5.88 -21.53 2.74
C GLU A 239 -6.93 -20.42 2.72
N GLU A 240 -8.01 -20.60 3.48
CA GLU A 240 -9.05 -19.58 3.61
C GLU A 240 -8.50 -18.25 4.16
N THR A 241 -7.62 -18.32 5.16
CA THR A 241 -6.96 -17.15 5.73
C THR A 241 -6.05 -16.48 4.70
N ILE A 242 -5.23 -17.25 3.99
CA ILE A 242 -4.35 -16.72 2.93
C ILE A 242 -5.16 -16.00 1.85
N ARG A 243 -6.28 -16.60 1.41
CA ARG A 243 -7.18 -15.99 0.41
C ARG A 243 -7.82 -14.71 0.93
N ALA A 244 -8.37 -14.73 2.14
CA ALA A 244 -8.99 -13.56 2.75
C ALA A 244 -7.98 -12.42 2.89
N THR A 245 -6.78 -12.71 3.40
CA THR A 245 -5.69 -11.74 3.50
C THR A 245 -5.29 -11.20 2.14
N ALA A 246 -5.14 -12.05 1.12
CA ALA A 246 -4.81 -11.62 -0.23
C ALA A 246 -5.83 -10.61 -0.77
N TYR A 247 -7.13 -10.87 -0.63
CA TYR A 247 -8.18 -9.93 -1.05
C TYR A 247 -8.13 -8.60 -0.29
N THR A 248 -7.93 -8.63 1.04
CA THR A 248 -7.80 -7.40 1.85
C THR A 248 -6.58 -6.58 1.44
N GLN A 249 -5.44 -7.21 1.19
CA GLN A 249 -4.25 -6.45 0.80
C GLN A 249 -4.34 -5.94 -0.64
N LEU A 250 -4.92 -6.73 -1.55
CA LEU A 250 -5.22 -6.29 -2.92
C LEU A 250 -6.17 -5.08 -2.94
N SER A 251 -7.14 -4.99 -2.02
CA SER A 251 -8.06 -3.86 -1.97
C SER A 251 -7.41 -2.57 -1.48
N HIS A 252 -6.50 -2.65 -0.50
CA HIS A 252 -5.67 -1.50 -0.11
C HIS A 252 -4.76 -1.03 -1.26
N ALA A 253 -4.16 -1.96 -2.00
CA ALA A 253 -3.33 -1.62 -3.16
C ALA A 253 -4.17 -1.02 -4.30
N LEU A 254 -5.40 -1.51 -4.49
CA LEU A 254 -6.35 -0.96 -5.45
C LEU A 254 -6.67 0.50 -5.12
N ASP A 255 -6.95 0.81 -3.85
CA ASP A 255 -7.19 2.18 -3.40
C ASP A 255 -6.01 3.09 -3.75
N CYS A 256 -4.78 2.62 -3.53
CA CYS A 256 -3.56 3.35 -3.90
C CYS A 256 -3.41 3.51 -5.43
N CYS A 257 -3.76 2.48 -6.21
CA CYS A 257 -3.75 2.52 -7.68
C CYS A 257 -4.83 3.48 -8.24
N LEU A 258 -5.91 3.68 -7.49
CA LEU A 258 -6.99 4.61 -7.76
C LEU A 258 -6.79 5.97 -7.07
N GLU A 259 -5.56 6.28 -6.69
CA GLU A 259 -5.19 7.59 -6.16
C GLU A 259 -5.88 7.96 -4.83
N MET A 260 -6.10 6.97 -3.96
CA MET A 260 -6.78 7.09 -2.67
C MET A 260 -8.25 7.48 -2.83
N LEU A 261 -8.98 6.69 -3.60
CA LEU A 261 -10.41 6.87 -3.84
C LEU A 261 -11.23 6.83 -2.54
N SER A 262 -10.74 6.14 -1.50
CA SER A 262 -11.30 6.18 -0.14
C SER A 262 -11.31 7.57 0.51
N LYS A 263 -10.60 8.55 -0.06
CA LYS A 263 -10.60 9.96 0.36
C LYS A 263 -11.44 10.87 -0.53
N ASP A 264 -12.09 10.33 -1.55
CA ASP A 264 -12.93 11.12 -2.45
C ASP A 264 -14.08 11.78 -1.66
N PRO A 265 -14.33 13.09 -1.81
CA PRO A 265 -15.37 13.78 -1.05
C PRO A 265 -16.78 13.20 -1.24
N GLN A 266 -17.09 12.70 -2.44
CA GLN A 266 -18.38 12.06 -2.72
C GLN A 266 -18.47 10.70 -2.02
N TYR A 267 -17.39 9.91 -2.05
CA TYR A 267 -17.32 8.66 -1.29
C TYR A 267 -17.50 8.91 0.21
N LEU A 268 -16.75 9.85 0.77
CA LEU A 268 -16.81 10.18 2.20
C LEU A 268 -18.20 10.65 2.62
N LYS A 269 -18.93 11.37 1.75
CA LYS A 269 -20.31 11.76 2.00
C LYS A 269 -21.22 10.54 2.13
N LEU A 270 -21.12 9.58 1.20
CA LEU A 270 -21.94 8.37 1.21
C LEU A 270 -21.58 7.43 2.36
N TYR A 271 -20.28 7.26 2.63
CA TYR A 271 -19.78 6.52 3.80
C TYR A 271 -20.37 7.09 5.10
N ARG A 272 -20.36 8.41 5.31
CA ARG A 272 -20.93 9.01 6.53
C ARG A 272 -22.44 8.80 6.65
N GLN A 273 -23.16 8.74 5.54
CA GLN A 273 -24.59 8.41 5.55
C GLN A 273 -24.80 6.95 5.97
N ASP A 274 -23.99 6.03 5.44
CA ASP A 274 -24.03 4.61 5.85
C ASP A 274 -23.63 4.42 7.32
N VAL A 275 -22.61 5.15 7.82
CA VAL A 275 -22.26 5.15 9.25
C VAL A 275 -23.42 5.63 10.13
N ALA A 276 -24.13 6.68 9.70
CA ALA A 276 -25.26 7.23 10.45
C ALA A 276 -26.45 6.26 10.53
N ASP A 277 -26.64 5.45 9.49
CA ASP A 277 -27.71 4.46 9.37
C ASP A 277 -27.30 3.05 9.87
N CYS A 278 -26.06 2.88 10.35
CA CYS A 278 -25.53 1.57 10.72
C CYS A 278 -26.22 1.03 11.98
N GLU A 279 -27.05 0.00 11.78
CA GLU A 279 -27.79 -0.70 12.85
C GLU A 279 -26.87 -1.40 13.86
N ASN A 280 -25.66 -1.79 13.44
CA ASN A 280 -24.68 -2.50 14.25
C ASN A 280 -23.57 -1.57 14.80
N SER A 281 -23.88 -0.29 14.99
CA SER A 281 -22.88 0.73 15.34
C SER A 281 -22.17 0.51 16.70
N GLY A 282 -22.71 -0.36 17.56
CA GLY A 282 -22.10 -0.78 18.83
C GLY A 282 -21.27 -2.07 18.77
N SER A 283 -21.15 -2.73 17.61
CA SER A 283 -20.40 -3.97 17.49
C SER A 283 -18.88 -3.72 17.49
N ASP A 284 -18.15 -4.51 18.27
CA ASP A 284 -16.67 -4.49 18.25
C ASP A 284 -16.11 -4.84 16.86
N ASP A 285 -16.82 -5.69 16.11
CA ASP A 285 -16.45 -6.07 14.73
C ASP A 285 -16.41 -4.87 13.78
N LEU A 286 -17.30 -3.89 14.00
CA LEU A 286 -17.41 -2.70 13.15
C LEU A 286 -16.64 -1.49 13.68
N LYS A 287 -16.08 -1.56 14.88
CA LYS A 287 -15.43 -0.44 15.55
C LYS A 287 -14.35 0.24 14.71
N LEU A 288 -13.51 -0.54 14.03
CA LEU A 288 -12.47 -0.01 13.13
C LEU A 288 -13.09 0.73 11.93
N TYR A 289 -14.13 0.14 11.36
CA TYR A 289 -14.80 0.59 10.14
C TYR A 289 -15.70 1.81 10.36
N LEU A 290 -16.18 2.02 11.59
CA LEU A 290 -17.02 3.14 11.99
C LEU A 290 -16.22 4.31 12.56
N SER A 291 -14.89 4.23 12.56
CA SER A 291 -14.06 5.32 13.04
C SER A 291 -14.39 6.62 12.29
N LYS A 292 -14.51 7.72 13.05
CA LYS A 292 -14.86 9.05 12.52
C LYS A 292 -13.70 9.70 11.75
N ASP A 293 -12.50 9.15 11.83
CA ASP A 293 -11.34 9.60 11.08
C ASP A 293 -11.25 8.94 9.69
N GLU A 294 -10.26 9.34 8.90
CA GLU A 294 -10.05 8.80 7.55
C GLU A 294 -9.77 7.29 7.53
N ASN A 295 -9.38 6.69 8.66
CA ASN A 295 -9.10 5.25 8.72
C ASN A 295 -10.38 4.44 8.58
N GLY A 296 -11.50 4.84 9.22
CA GLY A 296 -12.75 4.10 9.09
C GLY A 296 -13.24 4.01 7.65
N ALA A 297 -13.18 5.13 6.92
CA ALA A 297 -13.52 5.19 5.50
C ALA A 297 -12.58 4.31 4.65
N LYS A 298 -11.27 4.35 4.90
CA LYS A 298 -10.29 3.54 4.18
C LYS A 298 -10.48 2.04 4.40
N GLU A 299 -10.65 1.62 5.66
CA GLU A 299 -10.86 0.22 5.99
C GLU A 299 -12.20 -0.28 5.43
N THR A 300 -13.25 0.56 5.46
CA THR A 300 -14.55 0.24 4.85
C THR A 300 -14.45 0.08 3.34
N PHE A 301 -13.77 1.02 2.65
CA PHE A 301 -13.49 0.89 1.22
C PHE A 301 -12.83 -0.44 0.92
N SER A 302 -11.78 -0.77 1.68
CA SER A 302 -10.95 -1.95 1.46
C SER A 302 -11.73 -3.24 1.72
N GLY A 303 -12.55 -3.28 2.78
CA GLY A 303 -13.40 -4.44 3.08
C GLY A 303 -14.51 -4.67 2.05
N LEU A 304 -15.15 -3.60 1.55
CA LEU A 304 -16.16 -3.70 0.49
C LEU A 304 -15.55 -4.17 -0.83
N VAL A 305 -14.39 -3.62 -1.22
CA VAL A 305 -13.68 -4.05 -2.43
C VAL A 305 -13.20 -5.48 -2.32
N ALA A 306 -12.73 -5.93 -1.15
CA ALA A 306 -12.37 -7.33 -0.94
C ALA A 306 -13.57 -8.26 -1.18
N GLY A 307 -14.78 -7.86 -0.76
CA GLY A 307 -16.03 -8.56 -1.09
C GLY A 307 -16.30 -8.61 -2.59
N MET A 308 -16.11 -7.50 -3.30
CA MET A 308 -16.23 -7.46 -4.78
C MET A 308 -15.23 -8.38 -5.49
N MET A 309 -14.05 -8.64 -4.89
CA MET A 309 -13.05 -9.58 -5.41
C MET A 309 -13.39 -11.05 -5.10
N GLY A 310 -14.33 -11.31 -4.19
CA GLY A 310 -14.76 -12.66 -3.81
C GLY A 310 -14.45 -13.06 -2.37
N ALA A 311 -13.97 -12.15 -1.51
CA ALA A 311 -13.88 -12.42 -0.09
C ALA A 311 -15.28 -12.61 0.51
N ASN A 312 -15.46 -13.63 1.36
CA ASN A 312 -16.75 -13.94 1.99
C ASN A 312 -16.58 -14.22 3.48
N THR A 313 -15.91 -13.32 4.18
CA THR A 313 -15.74 -13.39 5.64
C THR A 313 -16.96 -12.82 6.36
N HIS A 314 -17.09 -13.08 7.66
CA HIS A 314 -18.11 -12.45 8.50
C HIS A 314 -18.07 -10.92 8.41
N ILE A 315 -16.87 -10.33 8.54
CA ILE A 315 -16.66 -8.89 8.43
C ILE A 315 -17.07 -8.37 7.05
N THR A 316 -16.67 -9.05 5.98
CA THR A 316 -17.06 -8.64 4.61
C THR A 316 -18.57 -8.58 4.47
N ARG A 317 -19.30 -9.59 4.96
CA ARG A 317 -20.78 -9.59 4.92
C ARG A 317 -21.39 -8.47 5.74
N LEU A 318 -20.85 -8.20 6.94
CA LEU A 318 -21.29 -7.07 7.76
C LEU A 318 -21.08 -5.72 7.05
N LEU A 319 -19.95 -5.52 6.39
CA LEU A 319 -19.70 -4.29 5.65
C LEU A 319 -20.65 -4.15 4.46
N GLU A 320 -20.89 -5.23 3.73
CA GLU A 320 -21.79 -5.18 2.58
C GLU A 320 -23.25 -4.88 2.96
N SER A 321 -23.71 -5.31 4.14
CA SER A 321 -25.06 -5.01 4.61
C SER A 321 -25.20 -3.60 5.20
N ASN A 322 -24.16 -3.10 5.90
CA ASN A 322 -24.22 -1.82 6.59
C ASN A 322 -23.77 -0.62 5.72
N PHE A 323 -23.05 -0.86 4.61
CA PHE A 323 -22.51 0.20 3.75
C PHE A 323 -22.96 0.12 2.28
N PRO A 324 -24.28 0.07 2.00
CA PRO A 324 -24.79 -0.14 0.65
C PRO A 324 -24.52 1.02 -0.30
N ARG A 325 -24.53 2.28 0.19
CA ARG A 325 -24.32 3.46 -0.67
C ARG A 325 -22.86 3.59 -1.06
N ALA A 326 -21.96 3.42 -0.09
CA ALA A 326 -20.52 3.34 -0.31
C ALA A 326 -20.18 2.21 -1.30
N LYS A 327 -20.74 1.01 -1.11
CA LYS A 327 -20.54 -0.14 -2.02
C LYS A 327 -20.97 0.17 -3.45
N ALA A 328 -22.17 0.72 -3.63
CA ALA A 328 -22.70 1.06 -4.95
C ALA A 328 -21.82 2.09 -5.68
N TRP A 329 -21.37 3.12 -4.97
CA TRP A 329 -20.50 4.15 -5.53
C TRP A 329 -19.12 3.61 -5.92
N ILE A 330 -18.50 2.80 -5.05
CA ILE A 330 -17.20 2.16 -5.34
C ILE A 330 -17.31 1.33 -6.62
N LYS A 331 -18.34 0.49 -6.73
CA LYS A 331 -18.55 -0.37 -7.90
C LYS A 331 -18.64 0.46 -9.19
N ALA A 332 -19.50 1.47 -9.21
CA ALA A 332 -19.66 2.35 -10.37
C ALA A 332 -18.35 3.06 -10.74
N ARG A 333 -17.56 3.46 -9.74
CA ARG A 333 -16.30 4.16 -9.96
C ARG A 333 -15.20 3.26 -10.51
N ILE A 334 -15.09 2.02 -10.01
CA ILE A 334 -14.18 1.00 -10.57
C ILE A 334 -14.55 0.69 -12.02
N GLU A 335 -15.83 0.50 -12.33
CA GLU A 335 -16.30 0.26 -13.71
C GLU A 335 -15.89 1.39 -14.66
N LEU A 336 -16.07 2.65 -14.24
CA LEU A 336 -15.68 3.81 -15.03
C LEU A 336 -14.16 3.91 -15.26
N LEU A 337 -13.35 3.66 -14.22
CA LEU A 337 -11.90 3.86 -14.24
C LEU A 337 -11.12 2.67 -14.83
N SER A 338 -11.80 1.55 -15.08
CA SER A 338 -11.23 0.33 -15.66
C SER A 338 -11.28 0.25 -17.20
N LYS A 339 -11.93 1.24 -17.83
CA LYS A 339 -11.91 1.44 -19.28
C LYS A 339 -10.55 1.98 -19.72
#